data_AF-A0A959RVI5-F1
#
_entry.id   AF-A0A959RVI5-F1
#
_cell.length_a   1.000
_cell.length_b   1.000
_cell.length_c   1.000
_cell.angle_alpha   90.00
_cell.angle_beta   90.00
_cell.angle_gamma   90.00
#
_symmetry.space_group_name_H-M   'P 1'
#
loop_
_entity.id
_entity.type
_entity.pdbx_description
1 polymer ?
#
loop_
_entity_poly.entity_id
_entity_poly.type
_entity_poly.pdbx_seq_one_letter_code
_entity_poly.pdbx_strand_id
1 'polypeptide(L)'
;MRIETTKDILEHSRKFHKIIAEYYRKLSESSDKERVKLLLNYLEERESKIEETLEELEVTISPNVLNSWFSHSQCKNKLDELAQLVKKETTSVPEIIDIFVHLDDCLIDLYTKIVHNAENVEVQEFFKSLSKIQENHKLKSLLNAAQIDDF
;
A
#
# COMPACT_ATOMS: atom_id res chain seq x y z
N MET A 1 19.19 -15.84 2.14
CA MET A 1 18.27 -15.99 3.29
C MET A 1 18.14 -14.61 3.91
N ARG A 2 16.96 -13.99 3.81
CA ARG A 2 16.72 -12.69 4.43
C ARG A 2 15.74 -12.93 5.57
N ILE A 3 16.10 -12.47 6.75
CA ILE A 3 15.26 -12.53 7.92
C ILE A 3 14.75 -11.11 8.11
N GLU A 4 13.44 -10.93 8.06
CA GLU A 4 12.79 -9.65 8.36
C GLU A 4 11.92 -9.85 9.60
N THR A 5 11.80 -8.81 10.41
CA THR A 5 10.84 -8.74 11.52
C THR A 5 9.51 -8.17 11.03
N THR A 6 8.46 -8.29 11.84
CA THR A 6 7.20 -7.54 11.62
C THR A 6 7.48 -6.04 11.49
N LYS A 7 8.40 -5.50 12.28
CA LYS A 7 8.85 -4.11 12.18
C LYS A 7 9.43 -3.77 10.81
N ASP A 8 10.34 -4.59 10.32
CA ASP A 8 10.96 -4.37 9.01
C ASP A 8 9.90 -4.39 7.90
N ILE A 9 8.94 -5.32 7.99
CA ILE A 9 7.82 -5.39 7.05
C ILE A 9 6.97 -4.12 7.09
N LEU A 10 6.65 -3.61 8.28
CA LEU A 10 5.92 -2.35 8.43
C LEU A 10 6.68 -1.16 7.84
N GLU A 11 7.98 -1.07 8.12
CA GLU A 11 8.82 -0.01 7.57
C GLU A 11 8.89 -0.09 6.05
N HIS A 12 8.95 -1.30 5.48
CA HIS A 12 8.90 -1.51 4.03
C HIS A 12 7.55 -1.09 3.43
N SER A 13 6.44 -1.45 4.06
CA SER A 13 5.10 -1.04 3.66
C SER A 13 4.93 0.48 3.72
N ARG A 14 5.36 1.14 4.80
CA ARG A 14 5.32 2.61 4.94
C ARG A 14 6.11 3.30 3.83
N LYS A 15 7.34 2.86 3.58
CA LYS A 15 8.18 3.39 2.48
C LYS A 15 7.51 3.20 1.13
N PHE A 16 6.88 2.05 0.91
CA PHE A 16 6.12 1.79 -0.31
C PHE A 16 4.98 2.81 -0.49
N HIS A 17 4.08 2.95 0.48
CA HIS A 17 2.97 3.92 0.41
C HIS A 17 3.46 5.35 0.20
N LYS A 18 4.55 5.75 0.86
CA LYS A 18 5.18 7.07 0.63
C LYS A 18 5.66 7.27 -0.80
N ILE A 19 6.29 6.25 -1.41
CA ILE A 19 6.72 6.31 -2.82
C ILE A 19 5.51 6.47 -3.74
N ILE A 20 4.42 5.74 -3.48
CA ILE A 20 3.20 5.82 -4.29
C ILE A 20 2.51 7.20 -4.14
N ALA A 21 2.45 7.75 -2.93
CA ALA A 21 1.94 9.10 -2.68
C ALA A 21 2.74 10.15 -3.46
N GLU A 22 4.07 10.10 -3.35
CA GLU A 22 4.97 11.01 -4.08
C GLU A 22 4.83 10.88 -5.60
N TYR A 23 4.57 9.68 -6.10
CA TYR A 23 4.28 9.45 -7.51
C TYR A 23 2.99 10.13 -7.96
N TYR A 24 1.87 9.91 -7.25
CA TYR A 24 0.60 10.54 -7.61
C TYR A 24 0.67 12.07 -7.53
N ARG A 25 1.35 12.62 -6.53
CA ARG A 25 1.58 14.07 -6.42
C ARG A 25 2.30 14.62 -7.63
N LYS A 26 3.44 14.01 -8.02
CA LYS A 26 4.22 14.43 -9.20
C LYS A 26 3.39 14.34 -10.47
N LEU A 27 2.60 13.27 -10.62
CA LEU A 27 1.78 13.07 -11.78
C LEU A 27 0.65 14.13 -11.87
N SER A 28 0.08 14.51 -10.72
CA SER A 28 -0.92 15.58 -10.62
C SER A 28 -0.33 16.94 -11.02
N GLU A 29 0.87 17.25 -10.53
CA GLU A 29 1.61 18.49 -10.86
C GLU A 29 1.91 18.60 -12.37
N SER A 30 2.14 17.46 -13.04
CA SER A 30 2.45 17.39 -14.48
C SER A 30 1.22 17.27 -15.40
N SER A 31 0.03 17.02 -14.87
CA SER A 31 -1.18 16.85 -15.66
C SER A 31 -1.82 18.20 -16.01
N ASP A 32 -2.40 18.34 -17.20
CA ASP A 32 -3.22 19.51 -17.57
C ASP A 32 -4.73 19.26 -17.45
N LYS A 33 -5.13 18.01 -17.17
CA LYS A 33 -6.53 17.61 -17.09
C LYS A 33 -7.02 17.68 -15.66
N GLU A 34 -7.95 18.60 -15.38
CA GLU A 34 -8.49 18.82 -14.02
C GLU A 34 -9.03 17.53 -13.38
N ARG A 35 -9.77 16.73 -14.14
CA ARG A 35 -10.30 15.43 -13.65
C ARG A 35 -9.20 14.44 -13.27
N VAL A 36 -8.09 14.42 -14.00
CA VAL A 36 -6.92 13.58 -13.67
C VAL A 36 -6.27 14.08 -12.39
N LYS A 37 -6.15 15.41 -12.21
CA LYS A 37 -5.61 16.00 -10.97
C LYS A 37 -6.45 15.64 -9.75
N LEU A 38 -7.78 15.75 -9.85
CA LEU A 38 -8.68 15.41 -8.76
C LEU A 38 -8.50 13.96 -8.31
N LEU A 39 -8.45 13.01 -9.26
CA LEU A 39 -8.20 11.60 -8.95
C LEU A 39 -6.82 11.40 -8.31
N LEU A 40 -5.77 12.01 -8.86
CA LEU A 40 -4.41 11.84 -8.36
C LEU A 40 -4.21 12.44 -6.97
N ASN A 41 -4.78 13.61 -6.68
CA ASN A 41 -4.75 14.21 -5.36
C ASN A 41 -5.50 13.35 -4.33
N TYR A 42 -6.66 12.80 -4.72
CA TYR A 42 -7.39 11.86 -3.87
C TYR A 42 -6.56 10.61 -3.54
N LEU A 43 -5.89 10.02 -4.54
CA LEU A 43 -5.05 8.85 -4.35
C LEU A 43 -3.80 9.17 -3.51
N GLU A 44 -3.18 10.33 -3.69
CA GLU A 44 -2.07 10.81 -2.86
C GLU A 44 -2.48 10.92 -1.37
N GLU A 45 -3.59 11.61 -1.07
CA GLU A 45 -4.10 11.77 0.29
C GLU A 45 -4.38 10.41 0.94
N ARG A 46 -4.94 9.48 0.15
CA ARG A 46 -5.21 8.11 0.59
C ARG A 46 -3.94 7.37 0.98
N GLU A 47 -2.91 7.37 0.14
CA GLU A 47 -1.63 6.69 0.43
C GLU A 47 -0.97 7.27 1.68
N SER A 48 -0.99 8.60 1.81
CA SER A 48 -0.44 9.30 2.98
C SER A 48 -1.16 8.89 4.27
N LYS A 49 -2.49 8.78 4.23
CA LYS A 49 -3.29 8.32 5.37
C LYS A 49 -3.01 6.87 5.76
N ILE A 50 -2.74 5.99 4.79
CA ILE A 50 -2.35 4.61 5.09
C ILE A 50 -0.97 4.60 5.76
N GLU A 51 -0.02 5.39 5.27
CA GLU A 51 1.32 5.52 5.88
C GLU A 51 1.24 5.98 7.34
N GLU A 52 0.44 7.02 7.62
CA GLU A 52 0.17 7.49 8.99
C GLU A 52 -0.47 6.40 9.86
N THR A 53 -1.45 5.68 9.33
CA THR A 53 -2.11 4.57 10.06
C THR A 53 -1.12 3.47 10.42
N LEU A 54 -0.18 3.14 9.51
CA LEU A 54 0.86 2.15 9.77
C LEU A 54 1.86 2.62 10.83
N GLU A 55 2.18 3.92 10.86
CA GLU A 55 3.02 4.51 11.91
C GLU A 55 2.36 4.42 13.29
N GLU A 56 1.07 4.74 13.39
CA GLU A 56 0.30 4.60 14.64
C GLU A 56 0.22 3.13 15.11
N LEU A 57 0.05 2.19 14.18
CA LEU A 57 0.03 0.76 14.49
C LEU A 57 1.37 0.25 15.03
N GLU A 58 2.49 0.74 14.48
CA GLU A 58 3.83 0.39 14.96
C GLU A 58 4.02 0.75 16.45
N VAL A 59 3.48 1.89 16.88
CA VAL A 59 3.59 2.38 18.27
C VAL A 59 2.66 1.66 19.23
N THR A 60 1.51 1.18 18.76
CA THR A 60 0.46 0.57 19.60
C THR A 60 0.60 -0.93 19.78
N ILE A 61 1.41 -1.60 18.96
CA ILE A 61 1.58 -3.06 18.96
C ILE A 61 2.53 -3.56 20.03
N SER A 62 2.26 -4.79 20.49
CA SER A 62 3.11 -5.46 21.47
C SER A 62 4.53 -5.68 20.91
N PRO A 63 5.59 -5.48 21.72
CA PRO A 63 6.96 -5.76 21.28
C PRO A 63 7.16 -7.20 20.83
N ASN A 64 6.37 -8.15 21.33
CA ASN A 64 6.43 -9.56 20.93
C ASN A 64 6.02 -9.75 19.47
N VAL A 65 4.93 -9.11 19.04
CA VAL A 65 4.48 -9.12 17.64
C VAL A 65 5.48 -8.36 16.76
N LEU A 66 5.94 -7.20 17.21
CA LEU A 66 6.85 -6.35 16.44
C LEU A 66 8.20 -7.02 16.14
N ASN A 67 8.74 -7.77 17.10
CA ASN A 67 10.02 -8.47 16.98
C ASN A 67 9.89 -9.92 16.44
N SER A 68 8.71 -10.32 15.97
CA SER A 68 8.52 -11.65 15.37
C SER A 68 9.24 -11.77 14.04
N TRP A 69 9.97 -12.86 13.83
CA TRP A 69 10.88 -13.06 12.71
C TRP A 69 10.27 -13.92 11.59
N PHE A 70 10.63 -13.61 10.35
CA PHE A 70 10.24 -14.35 9.15
C PHE A 70 11.47 -14.77 8.35
N SER A 71 11.80 -16.07 8.37
CA SER A 71 13.03 -16.62 7.77
C SER A 71 13.05 -16.69 6.23
N HIS A 72 11.92 -16.38 5.57
CA HIS A 72 11.75 -16.46 4.12
C HIS A 72 10.95 -15.28 3.53
N SER A 73 10.91 -14.14 4.23
CA SER A 73 10.19 -12.98 3.72
C SER A 73 10.92 -12.41 2.49
N GLN A 74 10.13 -12.12 1.45
CA GLN A 74 10.57 -11.40 0.25
C GLN A 74 9.85 -10.05 0.17
N CYS A 75 9.43 -9.51 1.32
CA CYS A 75 8.54 -8.37 1.41
C CYS A 75 9.17 -7.16 0.74
N LYS A 76 10.36 -6.77 1.19
CA LYS A 76 11.08 -5.63 0.59
C LYS A 76 11.27 -5.79 -0.91
N ASN A 77 11.77 -6.93 -1.38
CA ASN A 77 12.07 -7.09 -2.81
C ASN A 77 10.80 -6.94 -3.65
N LYS A 78 9.69 -7.53 -3.21
CA LYS A 78 8.40 -7.39 -3.90
C LYS A 78 7.91 -5.94 -3.89
N LEU A 79 8.00 -5.25 -2.75
CA LEU A 79 7.59 -3.84 -2.66
C LEU A 79 8.49 -2.92 -3.52
N ASP A 80 9.80 -3.16 -3.53
CA ASP A 80 10.76 -2.44 -4.36
C ASP A 80 10.49 -2.66 -5.86
N GLU A 81 10.14 -3.89 -6.26
CA GLU A 81 9.74 -4.25 -7.63
C GLU A 81 8.42 -3.57 -8.04
N LEU A 82 7.40 -3.62 -7.17
CA LEU A 82 6.12 -2.95 -7.39
C LEU A 82 6.29 -1.43 -7.49
N ALA A 83 7.16 -0.84 -6.67
CA ALA A 83 7.50 0.57 -6.74
C ALA A 83 8.21 0.97 -8.05
N GLN A 84 8.77 0.02 -8.81
CA GLN A 84 9.27 0.34 -10.16
C GLN A 84 8.13 0.52 -11.17
N LEU A 85 6.96 -0.10 -10.95
CA LEU A 85 5.82 0.01 -11.87
C LEU A 85 5.32 1.45 -11.98
N VAL A 86 5.39 2.20 -10.88
CA VAL A 86 5.02 3.63 -10.80
C VAL A 86 6.10 4.58 -11.31
N LYS A 87 7.18 4.09 -11.93
CA LYS A 87 8.13 4.97 -12.63
C LYS A 87 7.73 5.29 -14.06
N LYS A 88 6.68 4.64 -14.57
CA LYS A 88 6.17 4.87 -15.92
C LYS A 88 5.25 6.09 -15.90
N GLU A 89 5.51 7.06 -16.77
CA GLU A 89 4.58 8.17 -17.00
C GLU A 89 3.28 7.62 -17.60
N THR A 90 2.13 7.96 -17.00
CA THR A 90 0.79 7.63 -17.51
C THR A 90 -0.10 8.87 -17.47
N THR A 91 -0.91 9.07 -18.50
CA THR A 91 -1.75 10.28 -18.62
C THR A 91 -3.24 9.95 -18.71
N SER A 92 -3.60 8.69 -18.46
CA SER A 92 -4.94 8.14 -18.67
C SER A 92 -5.56 7.66 -17.35
N VAL A 93 -6.80 8.08 -17.07
CA VAL A 93 -7.53 7.67 -15.85
C VAL A 93 -7.65 6.14 -15.73
N PRO A 94 -8.07 5.40 -16.77
CA PRO A 94 -8.09 3.93 -16.72
C PRO A 94 -6.75 3.31 -16.37
N GLU A 95 -5.66 3.79 -16.95
CA GLU A 95 -4.32 3.25 -16.66
C GLU A 95 -3.88 3.53 -15.23
N ILE A 96 -4.20 4.73 -14.70
CA ILE A 96 -3.94 5.09 -13.30
C ILE A 96 -4.72 4.15 -12.37
N ILE A 97 -5.99 3.90 -12.66
CA ILE A 97 -6.85 2.99 -11.87
C ILE A 97 -6.33 1.55 -11.94
N ASP A 98 -5.91 1.07 -13.12
CA ASP A 98 -5.37 -0.29 -13.28
C ASP A 98 -4.07 -0.48 -12.48
N ILE A 99 -3.15 0.49 -12.56
CA ILE A 99 -1.92 0.48 -11.75
C ILE A 99 -2.29 0.47 -10.27
N PHE A 100 -3.18 1.37 -9.87
CA PHE A 100 -3.66 1.50 -8.50
C PHE A 100 -4.24 0.18 -7.96
N VAL A 101 -5.17 -0.45 -8.68
CA VAL A 101 -5.79 -1.73 -8.33
C VAL A 101 -4.75 -2.84 -8.23
N HIS A 102 -3.81 -2.89 -9.17
CA HIS A 102 -2.75 -3.89 -9.19
C HIS A 102 -1.82 -3.79 -7.98
N LEU A 103 -1.44 -2.57 -7.58
CA LEU A 103 -0.60 -2.35 -6.39
C LEU A 103 -1.33 -2.79 -5.11
N ASP A 104 -2.60 -2.41 -4.95
CA ASP A 104 -3.42 -2.80 -3.79
C ASP A 104 -3.57 -4.33 -3.71
N ASP A 105 -3.84 -5.00 -4.83
CA ASP A 105 -3.97 -6.46 -4.86
C ASP A 105 -2.66 -7.16 -4.48
N CYS A 106 -1.53 -6.66 -4.98
CA CYS A 106 -0.22 -7.22 -4.62
C CYS A 106 0.11 -7.04 -3.13
N LEU A 107 -0.30 -5.92 -2.52
CA LEU A 107 -0.16 -5.69 -1.08
C LEU A 107 -1.04 -6.62 -0.25
N ILE A 108 -2.32 -6.78 -0.62
CA ILE A 108 -3.25 -7.70 0.05
C ILE A 108 -2.70 -9.13 -0.01
N ASP A 109 -2.22 -9.55 -1.18
CA ASP A 109 -1.58 -10.85 -1.38
C ASP A 109 -0.34 -11.04 -0.50
N LEU A 110 0.48 -10.00 -0.37
CA LEU A 110 1.70 -10.02 0.43
C LEU A 110 1.37 -10.25 1.92
N TYR A 111 0.46 -9.46 2.48
CA TYR A 111 0.02 -9.61 3.87
C TYR A 111 -0.67 -10.95 4.10
N THR A 112 -1.51 -11.38 3.17
CA THR A 112 -2.17 -12.70 3.24
C THR A 112 -1.15 -13.83 3.26
N LYS A 113 -0.10 -13.77 2.43
CA LYS A 113 0.99 -14.76 2.46
C LYS A 113 1.73 -14.75 3.80
N ILE A 114 1.92 -13.60 4.42
CA ILE A 114 2.55 -13.51 5.76
C ILE A 114 1.66 -14.19 6.81
N VAL A 115 0.36 -13.94 6.80
CA VAL A 115 -0.62 -14.60 7.70
C VAL A 115 -0.54 -16.12 7.60
N HIS A 116 -0.47 -16.68 6.39
CA HIS A 116 -0.42 -18.13 6.20
C HIS A 116 0.88 -18.77 6.70
N ASN A 117 1.99 -18.01 6.75
CA ASN A 117 3.30 -18.50 7.16
C ASN A 117 3.66 -18.14 8.61
N ALA A 118 2.87 -17.29 9.27
CA ALA A 118 3.10 -16.90 10.65
C ALA A 118 2.66 -18.01 11.61
N GLU A 119 3.54 -18.42 12.53
CA GLU A 119 3.22 -19.41 13.56
C GLU A 119 2.48 -18.80 14.76
N ASN A 120 2.66 -17.50 14.99
CA ASN A 120 2.06 -16.76 16.11
C ASN A 120 0.69 -16.17 15.71
N VAL A 121 -0.36 -16.50 16.47
CA VAL A 121 -1.73 -16.01 16.24
C VAL A 121 -1.83 -14.48 16.32
N GLU A 122 -1.13 -13.83 17.26
CA GLU A 122 -1.13 -12.37 17.37
C GLU A 122 -0.54 -11.71 16.10
N VAL A 123 0.49 -12.32 15.53
CA VAL A 123 1.08 -11.88 14.25
C VAL A 123 0.11 -12.10 13.10
N GLN A 124 -0.59 -13.23 13.06
CA GLN A 124 -1.63 -13.49 12.06
C GLN A 124 -2.76 -12.46 12.15
N GLU A 125 -3.26 -12.17 13.34
CA GLU A 125 -4.32 -11.18 13.57
C GLU A 125 -3.87 -9.79 13.15
N PHE A 126 -2.63 -9.44 13.47
CA PHE A 126 -2.06 -8.17 13.04
C PHE A 126 -2.04 -8.03 11.51
N PHE A 127 -1.42 -8.98 10.78
CA PHE A 127 -1.36 -8.89 9.33
C PHE A 127 -2.72 -9.04 8.64
N LYS A 128 -3.68 -9.78 9.24
CA LYS A 128 -5.09 -9.77 8.80
C LYS A 128 -5.71 -8.37 8.90
N SER A 129 -5.42 -7.63 9.98
CA SER A 129 -5.91 -6.26 10.13
C SER A 129 -5.37 -5.34 9.04
N LEU A 130 -4.09 -5.49 8.67
CA LEU A 130 -3.47 -4.73 7.56
C LEU A 130 -4.10 -5.05 6.21
N SER A 131 -4.29 -6.35 5.90
CA SER A 131 -5.02 -6.76 4.68
C SER A 131 -6.41 -6.14 4.63
N LYS A 132 -7.12 -6.11 5.76
CA LYS A 132 -8.47 -5.53 5.84
C LYS A 132 -8.48 -4.02 5.63
N ILE A 133 -7.49 -3.30 6.17
CA ILE A 133 -7.31 -1.87 5.91
C ILE A 133 -7.12 -1.66 4.40
N GLN A 134 -6.21 -2.40 3.77
CA GLN A 134 -5.96 -2.26 2.33
C GLN A 134 -7.20 -2.56 1.49
N GLU A 135 -7.93 -3.65 1.76
CA GLU A 135 -9.18 -4.00 1.07
C GLU A 135 -10.24 -2.89 1.18
N ASN A 136 -10.45 -2.37 2.39
CA ASN A 136 -11.44 -1.32 2.63
C ASN A 136 -11.08 -0.03 1.90
N HIS A 137 -9.79 0.33 1.88
CA HIS A 137 -9.30 1.49 1.14
C HIS A 137 -9.44 1.30 -0.37
N LYS A 138 -9.13 0.10 -0.89
CA LYS A 138 -9.32 -0.24 -2.30
C LYS A 138 -10.77 -0.03 -2.75
N LEU A 139 -11.72 -0.63 -2.03
CA LEU A 139 -13.15 -0.54 -2.34
C LEU A 139 -13.65 0.91 -2.33
N LYS A 140 -13.29 1.70 -1.30
CA LYS A 140 -13.64 3.13 -1.23
C LYS A 140 -13.06 3.92 -2.40
N SER A 141 -11.82 3.61 -2.79
CA SER A 141 -11.13 4.29 -3.88
C SER A 141 -11.81 4.05 -5.22
N LEU A 142 -12.23 2.80 -5.50
CA LEU A 142 -12.95 2.46 -6.73
C LEU A 142 -14.32 3.14 -6.82
N LEU A 143 -15.04 3.22 -5.69
CA LEU A 143 -16.33 3.94 -5.64
C LEU A 143 -16.15 5.43 -5.92
N ASN A 144 -15.15 6.06 -5.31
CA ASN A 144 -14.87 7.49 -5.52
C ASN A 144 -14.33 7.75 -6.93
N ALA A 145 -13.48 6.87 -7.46
CA ALA A 145 -12.97 6.98 -8.82
C ALA A 145 -14.10 6.88 -9.86
N ALA A 146 -15.06 5.97 -9.67
CA ALA A 146 -16.24 5.87 -10.53
C ALA A 146 -17.10 7.15 -10.49
N GLN A 147 -17.28 7.74 -9.30
CA GLN A 147 -17.98 9.02 -9.18
C GLN A 147 -17.25 10.15 -9.90
N ILE A 148 -15.91 10.22 -9.79
CA ILE A 148 -15.09 11.18 -10.54
C ILE A 148 -15.16 10.90 -12.05
N ASP A 149 -15.40 9.65 -12.46
CA ASP A 149 -15.52 9.27 -13.86
C ASP A 149 -16.86 9.74 -14.50
N ASP A 150 -17.89 9.91 -13.69
CA ASP A 150 -19.23 10.34 -14.11
C ASP A 150 -19.38 11.88 -14.29
N PHE A 151 -18.38 12.69 -13.89
CA PHE A 151 -18.35 14.16 -14.05
C PHE A 151 -17.49 14.63 -15.23
#